data_AF-A0A2N6NLG3-F1
#
_entry.id   AF-A0A2N6NLG3-F1
#
_cell.length_a   1.000
_cell.length_b   1.000
_cell.length_c   1.000
_cell.angle_alpha   90.00
_cell.angle_beta   90.00
_cell.angle_gamma   90.00
#
_symmetry.space_group_name_H-M   'P 1'
#
loop_
_entity.id
_entity.type
_entity.pdbx_description
1 polymer ?
#
loop_
_entity_poly.entity_id
_entity_poly.type
_entity_poly.pdbx_seq_one_letter_code
_entity_poly.pdbx_strand_id
1 'polypeptide(L)'
;MSHLLGDQIHCPVEQQPDEITVIDSVGAGDTFIAGMLYGLITGGYENTPWDARRCVRFAVDLATLKVQREGFAGLGHDVIQTQKRRPVTTA
;
A
#
# COMPACT_ATOMS: atom_id res chain seq x y z
N MET A 1 27.36 19.57 13.22
CA MET A 1 25.89 19.53 13.24
C MET A 1 25.43 18.68 12.06
N SER A 2 25.20 17.39 12.28
CA SER A 2 24.75 16.46 11.23
C SER A 2 23.26 16.65 11.03
N HIS A 3 22.87 17.14 9.86
CA HIS A 3 21.48 17.19 9.46
C HIS A 3 20.98 15.73 9.39
N LEU A 4 20.08 15.34 10.31
CA LEU A 4 19.24 14.15 10.17
C LEU A 4 18.27 14.42 9.01
N LEU A 5 18.77 14.46 7.77
CA LEU A 5 17.92 14.45 6.59
C LEU A 5 17.40 13.02 6.47
N GLY A 6 16.24 12.76 7.08
CA GLY A 6 15.50 11.54 6.80
C GLY A 6 15.07 11.56 5.33
N ASP A 7 15.23 10.43 4.64
CA ASP A 7 14.76 10.27 3.27
C ASP A 7 13.24 10.44 3.23
N GLN A 8 12.76 11.38 2.41
CA GLN A 8 11.33 11.48 2.11
C GLN A 8 10.92 10.34 1.18
N ILE A 9 9.97 9.52 1.62
CA ILE A 9 9.35 8.49 0.79
C ILE A 9 8.04 9.05 0.25
N HIS A 10 7.93 9.12 -1.08
CA HIS A 10 6.70 9.47 -1.79
C HIS A 10 6.31 8.29 -2.70
N CYS A 11 5.04 7.88 -2.64
CA CYS A 11 4.52 6.79 -3.45
C CYS A 11 3.20 7.23 -4.06
N PRO A 12 3.20 7.66 -5.34
CA PRO A 12 1.96 8.00 -6.02
C PRO A 12 1.14 6.74 -6.27
N VAL A 13 -0.17 6.92 -6.42
CA VAL A 13 -1.05 5.87 -6.95
C VAL A 13 -0.58 5.54 -8.36
N GLU A 14 -0.44 4.24 -8.68
CA GLU A 14 -0.10 3.85 -10.05
C GLU A 14 -1.27 4.08 -10.99
N GLN A 15 -0.98 4.72 -12.12
CA GLN A 15 -1.97 4.90 -13.18
C GLN A 15 -2.30 3.53 -13.75
N GLN A 16 -3.58 3.15 -13.66
CA GLN A 16 -4.09 1.97 -14.34
C GLN A 16 -4.43 2.35 -15.80
N PRO A 17 -4.38 1.40 -16.75
CA PRO A 17 -4.76 1.65 -18.15
C PRO A 17 -6.17 2.24 -18.27
N ASP A 18 -7.04 1.82 -17.36
CA ASP A 18 -8.36 2.40 -17.16
C ASP A 18 -8.31 3.41 -16.00
N GLU A 19 -9.10 4.48 -16.09
CA GLU A 19 -9.19 5.51 -15.05
C GLU A 19 -9.67 4.91 -13.72
N ILE A 20 -9.04 5.32 -12.60
CA ILE A 20 -9.45 4.88 -11.26
C ILE A 20 -10.84 5.44 -10.97
N THR A 21 -11.84 4.58 -11.10
CA THR A 21 -13.22 4.92 -10.75
C THR A 21 -13.38 4.92 -9.23
N VAL A 22 -13.64 6.09 -8.65
CA VAL A 22 -13.89 6.24 -7.21
C VAL A 22 -15.36 5.91 -6.92
N ILE A 23 -15.57 4.81 -6.18
CA ILE A 23 -16.89 4.34 -5.72
C ILE A 23 -17.16 4.82 -4.30
N ASP A 24 -16.23 4.60 -3.37
CA ASP A 24 -16.41 4.94 -1.94
C ASP A 24 -15.07 5.26 -1.26
N SER A 25 -14.84 6.55 -0.99
CA SER A 25 -13.63 7.04 -0.33
C SER A 25 -13.66 6.99 1.20
N VAL A 26 -14.79 6.64 1.82
CA VAL A 26 -14.92 6.58 3.27
C VAL A 26 -13.97 5.52 3.82
N GLY A 27 -13.14 5.91 4.79
CA GLY A 27 -12.16 5.01 5.41
C GLY A 27 -10.94 4.67 4.56
N ALA A 28 -10.72 5.32 3.40
CA ALA A 28 -9.50 5.11 2.61
C ALA A 28 -8.22 5.49 3.39
N GLY A 29 -8.28 6.55 4.20
CA GLY A 29 -7.19 6.95 5.10
C GLY A 29 -6.91 5.91 6.19
N ASP A 30 -7.95 5.41 6.85
CA ASP A 30 -7.81 4.35 7.85
C ASP A 30 -7.27 3.06 7.24
N THR A 31 -7.69 2.75 6.01
CA THR A 31 -7.20 1.62 5.23
C THR A 31 -5.71 1.77 4.90
N PHE A 32 -5.26 2.97 4.52
CA PHE A 32 -3.84 3.26 4.34
C PHE A 32 -3.05 3.03 5.64
N ILE A 33 -3.52 3.55 6.76
CA ILE A 33 -2.87 3.36 8.07
C ILE A 33 -2.84 1.87 8.45
N ALA A 34 -3.92 1.13 8.22
CA ALA A 34 -3.95 -0.31 8.45
C ALA A 34 -2.91 -1.05 7.59
N GLY A 35 -2.72 -0.65 6.33
CA GLY A 35 -1.68 -1.20 5.45
C GLY A 35 -0.26 -0.90 5.94
N MET A 36 0.00 0.31 6.43
CA MET A 36 1.29 0.68 7.04
C MET A 36 1.57 -0.17 8.28
N LEU A 37 0.60 -0.27 9.20
CA LEU A 37 0.73 -1.07 10.42
C LEU A 37 0.92 -2.55 10.11
N TYR A 38 0.19 -3.08 9.12
CA TYR A 38 0.35 -4.45 8.65
C TYR A 38 1.80 -4.72 8.21
N GLY A 39 2.37 -3.89 7.32
CA GLY A 39 3.74 -4.09 6.85
C GLY A 39 4.80 -4.00 7.96
N LEU A 40 4.63 -3.06 8.89
CA LEU A 40 5.55 -2.83 10.00
C LEU A 40 5.50 -3.93 11.08
N ILE A 41 4.31 -4.50 11.34
CA ILE A 41 4.09 -5.44 12.45
C ILE A 41 4.11 -6.90 11.97
N THR A 42 3.55 -7.18 10.80
CA THR A 42 3.24 -8.55 10.34
C THR A 42 3.94 -8.94 9.04
N GLY A 43 4.60 -7.98 8.37
CA GLY A 43 5.29 -8.22 7.10
C GLY A 43 6.37 -9.32 7.16
N GLY A 44 6.78 -9.72 8.37
CA GLY A 44 7.74 -10.77 8.61
C GLY A 44 7.16 -12.17 8.78
N TYR A 45 6.48 -12.74 7.76
CA TYR A 45 6.40 -14.21 7.67
C TYR A 45 7.79 -14.83 7.37
N GLU A 46 8.69 -14.03 6.80
CA GLU A 46 10.14 -14.22 6.80
C GLU A 46 10.68 -13.36 7.96
N ASN A 47 11.70 -13.76 8.73
CA ASN A 47 12.12 -13.12 10.00
C ASN A 47 12.53 -11.61 9.97
N THR A 48 12.11 -10.84 8.97
CA THR A 48 12.44 -9.44 8.75
C THR A 48 11.16 -8.62 8.48
N PRO A 49 10.88 -7.56 9.25
CA PRO A 49 9.83 -6.59 8.93
C PRO A 49 10.01 -6.00 7.53
N TRP A 50 8.91 -5.54 6.92
CA TRP A 50 9.01 -4.82 5.65
C TRP A 50 9.71 -3.47 5.85
N ASP A 51 10.49 -3.05 4.86
CA ASP A 51 11.00 -1.68 4.85
C ASP A 51 9.87 -0.65 4.63
N ALA A 52 10.16 0.62 4.91
CA ALA A 52 9.19 1.69 4.81
C ALA A 52 8.66 1.88 3.37
N ARG A 53 9.47 1.62 2.32
CA ARG A 53 9.03 1.76 0.92
C ARG A 53 7.98 0.71 0.57
N ARG A 54 8.20 -0.54 0.97
CA ARG A 54 7.25 -1.64 0.80
C ARG A 54 5.98 -1.42 1.59
N CYS A 55 6.08 -0.91 2.83
CA CYS A 55 4.90 -0.55 3.63
C CYS A 55 4.06 0.52 2.93
N VAL A 56 4.67 1.62 2.51
CA VAL A 56 3.95 2.72 1.84
C VAL A 56 3.33 2.23 0.54
N ARG A 57 4.05 1.46 -0.28
CA ARG A 57 3.49 0.90 -1.53
C ARG A 57 2.26 0.03 -1.27
N PHE A 58 2.33 -0.88 -0.30
CA PHE A 58 1.20 -1.73 0.07
C PHE A 58 0.02 -0.92 0.58
N ALA A 59 0.26 0.07 1.43
CA ALA A 59 -0.77 0.95 1.96
C ALA A 59 -1.47 1.78 0.87
N VAL A 60 -0.70 2.28 -0.11
CA VAL A 60 -1.25 2.97 -1.30
C VAL A 60 -2.11 2.04 -2.14
N ASP A 61 -1.62 0.84 -2.47
CA ASP A 61 -2.38 -0.14 -3.25
C ASP A 61 -3.68 -0.54 -2.52
N LEU A 62 -3.64 -0.71 -1.19
CA LEU A 62 -4.79 -1.06 -0.36
C LEU A 62 -5.84 0.04 -0.28
N ALA A 63 -5.41 1.29 -0.07
CA ALA A 63 -6.31 2.44 -0.07
C ALA A 63 -6.88 2.70 -1.47
N THR A 64 -6.10 2.48 -2.52
CA THR A 64 -6.58 2.57 -3.91
C THR A 64 -7.68 1.56 -4.17
N LEU A 65 -7.50 0.31 -3.72
CA LEU A 65 -8.56 -0.69 -3.85
C LEU A 65 -9.79 -0.33 -3.02
N LYS A 66 -9.61 0.27 -1.83
CA LYS A 66 -10.72 0.74 -1.01
C LYS A 66 -11.56 1.79 -1.73
N VAL A 67 -10.94 2.77 -2.39
CA VAL A 67 -11.71 3.81 -3.10
C VAL A 67 -12.52 3.23 -4.26
N GLN A 68 -12.11 2.10 -4.82
CA GLN A 68 -12.76 1.43 -5.94
C GLN A 68 -13.90 0.47 -5.52
N ARG A 69 -14.25 0.38 -4.23
CA ARG A 69 -15.26 -0.58 -3.72
C ARG A 69 -16.01 -0.08 -2.49
N GLU A 70 -17.27 -0.48 -2.35
CA GLU A 70 -18.01 -0.31 -1.10
C GLU A 70 -17.51 -1.27 -0.02
N GLY A 71 -17.37 -0.76 1.22
CA GLY A 71 -16.94 -1.56 2.37
C GLY A 71 -15.48 -2.02 2.34
N PHE A 72 -15.14 -3.00 3.18
CA PHE A 72 -13.74 -3.41 3.44
C PHE A 72 -13.45 -4.90 3.20
N ALA A 73 -14.45 -5.69 2.79
CA ALA A 73 -14.31 -7.13 2.67
C ALA A 73 -13.27 -7.52 1.61
N GLY A 74 -12.35 -8.41 1.96
CA GLY A 74 -11.39 -9.01 1.02
C GLY A 74 -10.23 -8.12 0.56
N LEU A 75 -10.18 -6.84 0.92
CA LEU A 75 -9.20 -5.88 0.40
C LEU A 75 -7.74 -6.36 0.55
N GLY A 76 -7.36 -6.81 1.74
CA GLY A 76 -5.98 -7.27 1.99
C GLY A 76 -5.58 -8.51 1.19
N HIS A 77 -6.51 -9.46 1.02
CA HIS A 77 -6.28 -10.67 0.23
C HIS A 77 -6.02 -10.33 -1.24
N ASP A 78 -6.87 -9.49 -1.82
CA ASP A 78 -6.82 -9.11 -3.23
C ASP A 78 -5.57 -8.31 -3.58
N VAL A 79 -5.15 -7.40 -2.70
CA VAL A 79 -3.90 -6.63 -2.91
C VAL A 79 -2.68 -7.54 -2.86
N ILE A 80 -2.61 -8.46 -1.91
CA ILE A 80 -1.48 -9.41 -1.80
C ILE A 80 -1.40 -10.30 -3.05
N GLN A 81 -2.53 -10.78 -3.56
CA GLN A 81 -2.56 -11.54 -4.81
C GLN A 81 -2.10 -10.72 -6.02
N THR A 82 -2.53 -9.46 -6.10
CA THR A 82 -2.13 -8.54 -7.18
C THR A 82 -0.63 -8.26 -7.15
N GLN A 83 -0.05 -8.00 -5.97
CA GLN A 83 1.38 -7.75 -5.84
C GLN A 83 2.25 -8.97 -6.18
N LYS A 84 1.81 -10.20 -5.85
CA LYS A 84 2.52 -11.43 -6.25
C LYS A 84 2.59 -11.64 -7.77
N ARG A 85 1.67 -11.02 -8.51
CA ARG A 85 1.58 -11.12 -9.98
C ARG A 85 2.33 -10.00 -10.71
N ARG A 86 2.81 -8.96 -10.00
CA ARG A 86 3.61 -7.90 -10.60
C ARG A 86 5.05 -8.39 -10.85
N PRO A 87 5.62 -8.20 -12.07
CA PRO A 87 7.07 -8.33 -12.27
C PRO A 87 7.79 -7.34 -11.36
N VAL A 88 8.93 -7.75 -10.78
CA VAL A 88 9.79 -6.82 -10.05
C VAL A 88 10.42 -5.86 -11.06
N THR A 89 9.74 -4.76 -11.36
CA THR A 89 10.36 -3.65 -12.08
C THR A 89 11.07 -2.79 -11.06
N THR A 90 12.39 -2.93 -11.03
CA THR A 90 13.32 -2.06 -10.32
C THR A 90 13.10 -0.61 -10.75
N ALA A 91 12.80 0.26 -9.78
CA ALA A 91 12.91 1.70 -9.93
C ALA A 91 14.33 2.15 -9.62
#